data_AF-A0A6P7FGP8-F1
#
_entry.id   AF-A0A6P7FGP8-F1
#
_cell.length_a   1.000
_cell.length_b   1.000
_cell.length_c   1.000
_cell.angle_alpha   90.00
_cell.angle_beta   90.00
_cell.angle_gamma   90.00
#
_symmetry.space_group_name_H-M   'P 1'
#
loop_
_entity.id
_entity.type
_entity.pdbx_description
1 polymer ?
#
loop_
_entity_poly.entity_id
_entity_poly.type
_entity_poly.pdbx_seq_one_letter_code
_entity_poly.pdbx_strand_id
1 'polypeptide(L)'
;MNLELLFTVLSLFGVLSLNPIEELIDPSKQREKFSQECKMELGLKKVNFPTTDVTDGKIADYYFCYSKKIGLLTDENRFDKDILNGLSDPFNRDLLPKDIGDRCSTHKKVTKKEILRLLTCIKDAYLEFSKYVLRKFILI
;
A
#
# COMPACT_ATOMS: atom_id res chain seq x y z
N MET A 1 46.12 47.64 1.83
CA MET A 1 44.99 48.18 2.61
C MET A 1 43.84 48.45 1.66
N ASN A 2 42.71 47.75 1.59
CA ASN A 2 42.16 46.47 2.11
C ASN A 2 41.01 46.17 1.13
N LEU A 3 40.99 45.11 0.31
CA LEU A 3 40.59 43.74 0.62
C LEU A 3 39.41 43.57 1.61
N GLU A 4 38.39 44.45 1.56
CA GLU A 4 37.19 44.36 2.43
C GLU A 4 35.89 44.86 1.74
N LEU A 5 35.77 44.74 0.40
CA LEU A 5 34.52 45.10 -0.28
C LEU A 5 34.11 44.08 -1.36
N LEU A 6 34.37 42.81 -1.07
CA LEU A 6 34.02 41.66 -1.90
C LEU A 6 32.82 40.85 -1.37
N PHE A 7 32.07 41.31 -0.36
CA PHE A 7 31.15 40.41 0.38
C PHE A 7 29.75 40.92 0.80
N THR A 8 29.25 42.08 0.37
CA THR A 8 28.00 42.60 0.98
C THR A 8 26.87 43.01 0.04
N VAL A 9 26.93 42.71 -1.26
CA VAL A 9 25.76 42.87 -2.17
C VAL A 9 25.53 41.62 -3.05
N LEU A 10 25.81 40.45 -2.47
CA LEU A 10 25.37 39.13 -2.96
C LEU A 10 24.30 38.52 -2.02
N SER A 11 23.66 39.38 -1.21
CA SER A 11 22.59 39.05 -0.26
C SER A 11 21.20 39.53 -0.71
N LEU A 12 21.03 39.90 -1.99
CA LEU A 12 19.73 39.97 -2.66
C LEU A 12 19.37 38.57 -3.19
N PHE A 13 19.04 37.69 -2.25
CA PHE A 13 18.21 36.49 -2.42
C PHE A 13 18.60 35.49 -3.52
N GLY A 14 19.90 35.29 -3.71
CA GLY A 14 20.41 33.97 -4.04
C GLY A 14 20.56 33.14 -2.77
N VAL A 15 20.00 31.94 -2.78
CA VAL A 15 20.12 30.84 -1.80
C VAL A 15 19.10 30.83 -0.64
N LEU A 16 18.47 29.66 -0.53
CA LEU A 16 17.69 29.10 0.59
C LEU A 16 16.18 29.34 0.57
N SER A 17 15.54 28.87 -0.49
CA SER A 17 14.60 27.76 -0.27
C SER A 17 14.61 26.83 -1.49
N LEU A 18 15.71 26.09 -1.67
CA LEU A 18 15.55 24.68 -1.98
C LEU A 18 14.91 24.06 -0.74
N ASN A 19 13.61 24.33 -0.52
CA ASN A 19 12.80 23.30 0.08
C ASN A 19 13.09 22.09 -0.81
N PRO A 20 13.53 20.94 -0.26
CA PRO A 20 13.23 19.72 -0.97
C PRO A 20 11.74 19.83 -1.23
N ILE A 21 11.36 19.87 -2.51
CA ILE A 21 10.05 19.40 -2.91
C ILE A 21 9.97 18.09 -2.14
N GLU A 22 9.14 18.06 -1.08
CA GLU A 22 8.73 16.82 -0.46
C GLU A 22 8.19 16.07 -1.65
N GLU A 23 9.02 15.17 -2.16
CA GLU A 23 8.75 14.38 -3.33
C GLU A 23 7.45 13.70 -2.96
N LEU A 24 6.33 14.18 -3.54
CA LEU A 24 5.00 13.66 -3.23
C LEU A 24 5.13 12.17 -3.47
N ILE A 25 5.24 11.39 -2.40
CA ILE A 25 5.61 9.99 -2.50
C ILE A 25 4.44 9.35 -3.22
N ASP A 26 4.61 9.08 -4.51
CA ASP A 26 3.59 8.43 -5.32
C ASP A 26 3.26 7.09 -4.63
N PRO A 27 2.03 6.93 -4.10
CA PRO A 27 1.65 5.72 -3.38
C PRO A 27 1.83 4.46 -4.25
N SER A 28 1.83 4.60 -5.57
CA SER A 28 2.11 3.53 -6.52
C SER A 28 3.59 3.14 -6.52
N LYS A 29 4.51 4.12 -6.54
CA LYS A 29 5.96 3.86 -6.44
C LYS A 29 6.34 3.25 -5.09
N GLN A 30 5.71 3.70 -4.01
CA GLN A 30 5.96 3.15 -2.68
C GLN A 30 5.47 1.70 -2.56
N ARG A 31 4.28 1.40 -3.10
CA ARG A 31 3.75 0.03 -3.17
C ARG A 31 4.64 -0.89 -4.01
N GLU A 32 5.17 -0.41 -5.14
CA GLU A 32 6.11 -1.16 -5.95
C GLU A 32 7.41 -1.44 -5.18
N LYS A 33 7.97 -0.45 -4.49
CA LYS A 33 9.15 -0.62 -3.63
C LYS A 33 8.94 -1.72 -2.59
N PHE A 34 7.83 -1.68 -1.84
CA PHE A 34 7.53 -2.70 -0.83
C PHE A 34 7.34 -4.09 -1.43
N SER A 35 6.71 -4.18 -2.61
CA SER A 35 6.58 -5.43 -3.35
C SER A 35 7.96 -6.02 -3.69
N GLN A 36 8.87 -5.20 -4.23
CA GLN A 36 10.21 -5.63 -4.58
C GLN A 36 11.02 -6.05 -3.35
N GLU A 37 10.98 -5.29 -2.25
CA GLU A 37 11.65 -5.65 -1.00
C GLU A 37 11.21 -7.03 -0.51
N CYS A 38 9.90 -7.29 -0.43
CA CYS A 38 9.39 -8.61 -0.02
C CYS A 38 9.81 -9.72 -0.99
N LYS A 39 9.84 -9.47 -2.29
CA LYS A 39 10.38 -10.43 -3.26
C LYS A 39 11.87 -10.69 -3.04
N MET A 40 12.66 -9.67 -2.70
CA MET A 40 14.08 -9.85 -2.42
C MET A 40 14.31 -10.68 -1.15
N GLU A 41 13.62 -10.34 -0.05
CA GLU A 41 13.73 -11.01 1.25
C GLU A 41 13.41 -12.52 1.15
N LEU A 42 12.51 -12.90 0.24
CA LEU A 42 12.04 -14.28 0.04
C LEU A 42 12.70 -15.01 -1.14
N GLY A 43 13.65 -14.39 -1.84
CA GLY A 43 14.30 -14.98 -3.01
C GLY A 43 13.37 -15.14 -4.23
N LEU A 44 12.35 -14.30 -4.36
CA LEU A 44 11.31 -14.31 -5.39
C LEU A 44 11.52 -13.24 -6.48
N LYS A 45 12.74 -12.70 -6.64
CA LYS A 45 13.03 -11.55 -7.54
C LYS A 45 12.50 -11.70 -8.97
N LYS A 46 12.48 -12.92 -9.52
CA LYS A 46 12.04 -13.20 -10.89
C LYS A 46 10.59 -13.68 -10.99
N VAL A 47 9.86 -13.68 -9.88
CA VAL A 47 8.48 -14.16 -9.82
C VAL A 47 7.53 -13.02 -10.15
N ASN A 48 6.72 -13.24 -11.19
CA ASN A 48 5.56 -12.42 -11.50
C ASN A 48 4.31 -13.12 -10.96
N PHE A 49 3.56 -12.45 -10.09
CA PHE A 49 2.29 -12.97 -9.59
C PHE A 49 1.13 -12.52 -10.48
N PRO A 50 0.10 -13.34 -10.67
CA PRO A 50 -0.03 -14.74 -10.24
C PRO A 50 0.85 -15.69 -11.10
N THR A 51 1.48 -16.69 -10.48
CA THR A 51 2.31 -17.72 -11.15
C THR A 51 1.91 -19.11 -10.71
N THR A 52 2.08 -20.11 -11.58
CA THR A 52 1.87 -21.53 -11.33
C THR A 52 3.03 -22.21 -10.59
N ASP A 53 4.20 -21.55 -10.53
CA ASP A 53 5.47 -22.22 -10.19
C ASP A 53 5.91 -21.95 -8.73
N VAL A 54 5.04 -21.34 -7.93
CA VAL A 54 5.32 -20.97 -6.55
C VAL A 54 4.30 -21.64 -5.64
N THR A 55 4.81 -22.36 -4.63
CA THR A 55 3.98 -23.00 -3.62
C THR A 55 3.16 -21.97 -2.84
N ASP A 56 1.94 -22.33 -2.44
CA ASP A 56 1.07 -21.51 -1.59
C ASP A 56 1.78 -20.96 -0.34
N GLY A 57 2.74 -21.70 0.24
CA GLY A 57 3.54 -21.25 1.38
C GLY A 57 4.39 -20.00 1.08
N LYS A 58 5.08 -19.96 -0.07
CA LYS A 58 5.87 -18.79 -0.50
C LYS A 58 4.99 -17.62 -0.94
N ILE A 59 3.84 -17.91 -1.55
CA ILE A 59 2.83 -16.89 -1.89
C ILE A 59 2.31 -16.25 -0.60
N ALA A 60 1.98 -17.06 0.40
CA ALA A 60 1.56 -16.61 1.71
C ALA A 60 2.64 -15.79 2.41
N ASP A 61 3.90 -16.23 2.40
CA ASP A 61 5.02 -15.46 2.96
C ASP A 61 5.17 -14.08 2.31
N TYR A 62 5.06 -14.03 0.98
CA TYR A 62 5.11 -12.77 0.23
C TYR A 62 3.99 -11.82 0.65
N TYR A 63 2.74 -12.28 0.62
CA TYR A 63 1.62 -11.44 1.01
C TYR A 63 1.65 -11.05 2.48
N PHE A 64 2.17 -11.90 3.35
CA PHE A 64 2.36 -11.56 4.75
C PHE A 64 3.36 -10.40 4.93
N CYS A 65 4.53 -10.50 4.28
CA CYS A 65 5.51 -9.42 4.27
C CYS A 65 4.92 -8.12 3.70
N TYR A 66 4.27 -8.22 2.54
CA TYR A 66 3.73 -7.08 1.83
C TYR A 66 2.64 -6.39 2.64
N SER A 67 1.72 -7.15 3.24
CA SER A 67 0.66 -6.62 4.08
C SER A 67 1.18 -5.90 5.33
N LYS A 68 2.31 -6.31 5.91
CA LYS A 68 2.96 -5.54 6.98
C LYS A 68 3.51 -4.21 6.47
N LYS A 69 4.24 -4.22 5.35
CA LYS A 69 4.88 -3.00 4.81
C LYS A 69 3.88 -1.94 4.36
N ILE A 70 2.72 -2.34 3.81
CA ILE A 70 1.64 -1.40 3.45
C ILE A 70 0.76 -1.00 4.64
N GLY A 71 1.01 -1.52 5.84
CA GLY A 71 0.27 -1.21 7.07
C GLY A 71 -1.03 -2.00 7.28
N LEU A 72 -1.40 -2.90 6.36
CA LEU A 72 -2.62 -3.71 6.49
C LEU A 72 -2.55 -4.72 7.65
N LEU A 73 -1.33 -5.10 8.04
CA LEU A 73 -1.05 -5.85 9.26
C LEU A 73 -0.19 -5.01 10.20
N THR A 74 -0.60 -4.91 11.45
CA THR A 74 0.19 -4.28 12.52
C THR A 74 1.44 -5.09 12.84
N ASP A 75 2.33 -4.53 13.68
CA ASP A 75 3.51 -5.25 14.16
C ASP A 75 3.17 -6.51 14.96
N GLU A 76 2.01 -6.50 15.65
CA GLU A 76 1.45 -7.67 16.35
C GLU A 76 0.78 -8.69 15.41
N ASN A 77 0.82 -8.43 14.10
CA ASN A 77 0.15 -9.19 13.06
C ASN A 77 -1.38 -9.16 13.20
N ARG A 78 -1.96 -8.05 13.62
CA ARG A 78 -3.42 -7.86 13.60
C ARG A 78 -3.82 -7.15 12.31
N PHE A 79 -4.98 -7.50 11.78
CA PHE A 79 -5.53 -6.83 10.61
C PHE A 79 -5.98 -5.40 10.98
N ASP A 80 -5.46 -4.41 10.25
CA ASP A 80 -5.85 -3.02 10.38
C ASP A 80 -6.86 -2.66 9.29
N LYS A 81 -8.13 -2.61 9.68
CA LYS A 81 -9.24 -2.31 8.76
C LYS A 81 -9.28 -0.86 8.30
N ASP A 82 -8.70 0.07 9.05
CA ASP A 82 -8.74 1.49 8.71
C ASP A 82 -7.77 1.77 7.54
N ILE A 83 -6.63 1.06 7.53
CA ILE A 83 -5.69 1.08 6.40
C ILE A 83 -6.33 0.53 5.12
N LEU A 84 -7.17 -0.52 5.21
CA LEU A 84 -7.87 -1.07 4.03
C LEU A 84 -8.68 0.01 3.32
N ASN A 85 -9.41 0.83 4.06
CA ASN A 85 -10.20 1.92 3.49
C ASN A 85 -9.32 2.99 2.83
N GLY A 86 -8.14 3.26 3.39
CA GLY A 86 -7.15 4.19 2.84
C GLY A 86 -6.49 3.72 1.55
N LEU A 87 -6.31 2.41 1.37
CA LEU A 87 -5.70 1.80 0.18
C LEU A 87 -6.61 1.81 -1.05
N SER A 88 -7.91 2.05 -0.84
CA SER A 88 -8.91 2.19 -1.89
C SER A 88 -8.61 3.38 -2.79
N ASP A 89 -8.85 3.19 -4.09
CA ASP A 89 -8.84 4.29 -5.07
C ASP A 89 -9.79 5.42 -4.59
N PRO A 90 -9.35 6.69 -4.55
CA PRO A 90 -10.20 7.82 -4.19
C PRO A 90 -11.50 7.88 -4.99
N PHE A 91 -11.53 7.42 -6.25
CA PHE A 91 -12.74 7.36 -7.07
C PHE A 91 -13.79 6.39 -6.53
N ASN A 92 -13.39 5.36 -5.77
CA ASN A 92 -14.28 4.34 -5.23
C ASN A 92 -14.44 4.41 -3.71
N ARG A 93 -13.66 5.24 -3.02
CA ARG A 93 -13.62 5.28 -1.55
C ARG A 93 -14.99 5.52 -0.90
N ASP A 94 -15.79 6.41 -1.47
CA ASP A 94 -17.13 6.74 -0.96
C ASP A 94 -18.20 5.71 -1.33
N LEU A 95 -17.92 4.91 -2.37
CA LEU A 95 -18.80 3.84 -2.82
C LEU A 95 -18.56 2.56 -2.02
N LEU A 96 -17.31 2.32 -1.58
CA LEU A 96 -16.96 1.08 -0.91
C LEU A 96 -17.72 0.89 0.40
N PRO A 97 -18.27 -0.32 0.64
CA PRO A 97 -18.88 -0.63 1.91
C PRO A 97 -17.86 -0.48 3.03
N LYS A 98 -18.16 0.40 3.99
CA LYS A 98 -17.30 0.67 5.15
C LYS A 98 -17.09 -0.56 6.04
N ASP A 99 -17.89 -1.61 5.85
CA ASP A 99 -17.90 -2.84 6.62
C ASP A 99 -17.07 -3.98 6.02
N ILE A 100 -16.43 -3.82 4.84
CA ILE A 100 -15.55 -4.88 4.27
C ILE A 100 -14.47 -5.27 5.29
N GLY A 101 -13.85 -4.26 5.90
CA GLY A 101 -12.85 -4.47 6.94
C GLY A 101 -13.40 -5.21 8.15
N ASP A 102 -14.62 -4.88 8.58
CA ASP A 102 -15.28 -5.56 9.71
C ASP A 102 -15.65 -7.00 9.40
N ARG A 103 -16.15 -7.26 8.19
CA ARG A 103 -16.53 -8.61 7.73
C ARG A 103 -15.34 -9.56 7.63
N CYS A 104 -14.17 -9.04 7.24
CA CYS A 104 -12.97 -9.85 7.06
C CYS A 104 -12.02 -9.82 8.26
N SER A 105 -12.26 -8.91 9.22
CA SER A 105 -11.48 -8.87 10.44
C SER A 105 -11.74 -10.10 11.28
N THR A 106 -10.64 -10.69 11.77
CA THR A 106 -10.72 -11.63 12.88
C THR A 106 -10.05 -10.91 14.05
N HIS A 107 -10.65 -10.93 15.24
CA HIS A 107 -10.02 -10.36 16.46
C HIS A 107 -8.73 -11.10 16.89
N LYS A 108 -8.21 -11.99 16.04
CA LYS A 108 -7.05 -12.85 16.26
C LYS A 108 -5.86 -12.33 15.45
N LYS A 109 -4.67 -12.74 15.85
CA LYS A 109 -3.45 -12.52 15.07
C LYS A 109 -3.57 -13.28 13.76
N VAL A 110 -3.28 -12.61 12.66
CA VAL A 110 -3.17 -13.20 11.33
C VAL A 110 -1.83 -13.91 11.27
N THR A 111 -1.85 -15.21 11.01
CA THR A 111 -0.65 -15.98 10.71
C THR A 111 -0.35 -15.98 9.22
N LYS A 112 0.86 -16.39 8.85
CA LYS A 112 1.24 -16.63 7.44
C LYS A 112 0.25 -17.57 6.74
N LYS A 113 -0.27 -18.60 7.40
CA LYS A 113 -1.24 -19.52 6.79
C LYS A 113 -2.63 -18.90 6.59
N GLU A 114 -2.96 -17.87 7.34
CA GLU A 114 -4.27 -17.22 7.30
C GLU A 114 -4.33 -16.02 6.36
N ILE A 115 -3.17 -15.45 5.97
CA ILE A 115 -3.13 -14.25 5.13
C ILE A 115 -3.86 -14.42 3.80
N LEU A 116 -3.72 -15.59 3.15
CA LEU A 116 -4.41 -15.85 1.89
C LEU A 116 -5.93 -15.91 2.08
N ARG A 117 -6.41 -16.43 3.22
CA ARG A 117 -7.84 -16.45 3.55
C ARG A 117 -8.36 -15.04 3.79
N LEU A 118 -7.61 -14.22 4.53
CA LEU A 118 -7.94 -12.81 4.76
C LEU A 118 -8.03 -12.04 3.44
N LEU A 119 -7.00 -12.14 2.59
CA LEU A 119 -6.97 -11.46 1.29
C LEU A 119 -8.07 -11.97 0.35
N THR A 120 -8.40 -13.26 0.40
CA THR A 120 -9.53 -13.82 -0.34
C THR A 120 -10.85 -13.25 0.13
N CYS A 121 -11.07 -13.15 1.45
CA CYS A 121 -12.27 -12.51 2.00
C CYS A 121 -12.41 -11.07 1.52
N ILE A 122 -11.32 -10.28 1.58
CA ILE A 122 -11.32 -8.90 1.11
C ILE A 122 -11.67 -8.87 -0.38
N LYS A 123 -10.95 -9.62 -1.21
CA LYS A 123 -11.21 -9.70 -2.66
C LYS A 123 -12.67 -10.06 -2.95
N ASP A 124 -13.22 -11.06 -2.29
CA ASP A 124 -14.59 -11.53 -2.53
C ASP A 124 -15.63 -10.49 -2.09
N ALA A 125 -15.40 -9.81 -0.97
CA ALA A 125 -16.26 -8.70 -0.53
C ALA A 125 -16.25 -7.53 -1.52
N TYR A 126 -15.08 -7.16 -2.06
CA TYR A 126 -14.96 -6.16 -3.11
C TYR A 126 -15.67 -6.58 -4.41
N LEU A 127 -15.56 -7.85 -4.81
CA LEU A 127 -16.24 -8.39 -6.00
C LEU A 127 -17.76 -8.47 -5.84
N GLU A 128 -18.23 -8.81 -4.64
CA GLU A 128 -19.66 -8.80 -4.32
C GLU A 128 -20.23 -7.38 -4.44
N PHE A 129 -19.50 -6.40 -3.89
CA PHE A 129 -19.86 -4.99 -4.00
C PHE A 129 -19.88 -4.51 -5.46
N SER A 130 -18.84 -4.80 -6.24
CA SER A 130 -18.76 -4.34 -7.64
C SER A 130 -19.90 -4.92 -8.49
N LYS A 131 -20.30 -6.18 -8.26
CA LYS A 131 -21.48 -6.78 -8.89
C LYS A 131 -22.76 -6.03 -8.54
N TYR A 132 -22.93 -5.59 -7.30
CA TYR A 132 -24.10 -4.83 -6.86
C TYR A 132 -24.16 -3.46 -7.54
N VAL A 133 -23.05 -2.72 -7.56
CA VAL A 133 -22.98 -1.40 -8.21
C VAL A 133 -23.24 -1.52 -9.71
N LEU A 134 -22.55 -2.43 -10.41
CA LEU A 134 -22.70 -2.59 -11.86
C LEU A 134 -24.09 -3.08 -12.26
N ARG A 135 -24.75 -3.95 -11.47
CA ARG A 135 -26.14 -4.35 -11.72
C ARG A 135 -27.11 -3.18 -11.59
N LYS A 136 -26.85 -2.23 -10.68
CA LYS A 136 -27.71 -1.05 -10.49
C LYS A 136 -27.69 -0.11 -11.70
N PHE A 137 -26.61 -0.08 -12.48
CA PHE A 137 -26.51 0.71 -13.71
C PHE A 137 -27.12 0.06 -14.95
N ILE A 138 -27.39 -1.25 -14.94
CA ILE A 138 -28.00 -1.97 -16.08
C ILE A 138 -29.55 -1.92 -16.02
N LEU A 139 -30.12 -1.58 -14.85
CA LEU A 139 -31.57 -1.50 -14.63
C LEU A 139 -32.14 -0.07 -14.68
N ILE A 140 -31.37 0.89 -15.22
CA ILE A 140 -31.82 2.27 -15.49
C ILE A 140 -31.97 2.43 -17.00
#